data_AF-A0A6A4DAJ1-F1
#
_entry.id   AF-A0A6A4DAJ1-F1
#
_cell.length_a   1.000
_cell.length_b   1.000
_cell.length_c   1.000
_cell.angle_alpha   90.00
_cell.angle_beta   90.00
_cell.angle_gamma   90.00
#
_symmetry.space_group_name_H-M   'P 1'
#
loop_
_entity.id
_entity.type
_entity.pdbx_description
1 polymer ?
#
loop_
_entity_poly.entity_id
_entity_poly.type
_entity_poly.pdbx_seq_one_letter_code
_entity_poly.pdbx_strand_id
1 'polypeptide(L)'
;MDGCMFEMFFFSSLTNGGAVILREGRCNEGEVWTSNFVARFDPDREIRLDLRHLWFAPTKWNQGGYDAVFYELKGLDNTECDRSARGAGFTMKIFVRIVQVTRSETPSFKVEYYKDLLTRFTVRQSMWLHAVEVCFVAPSDVVSEFTLPVDEATFRREGVEPAFHSKIVATDICIRVVALENEMWRPKVGLKRFKRN
;
A
#
# COMPACT_ATOMS: atom_id res chain seq x y z
N MET A 1 -10.95 -16.61 -12.24
CA MET A 1 -11.00 -15.14 -12.43
C MET A 1 -9.68 -14.71 -13.07
N ASP A 2 -9.69 -13.74 -13.98
CA ASP A 2 -8.47 -13.11 -14.51
C ASP A 2 -7.96 -12.02 -13.53
N GLY A 3 -6.80 -11.42 -13.81
CA GLY A 3 -6.24 -10.34 -12.98
C GLY A 3 -7.14 -9.09 -12.91
N CYS A 4 -7.81 -8.78 -14.02
CA CYS A 4 -8.71 -7.63 -14.13
C CYS A 4 -9.90 -7.74 -13.17
N MET A 5 -10.54 -8.90 -13.12
CA MET A 5 -11.65 -9.16 -12.21
C MET A 5 -11.23 -9.14 -10.74
N PHE A 6 -10.01 -9.59 -10.41
CA PHE A 6 -9.52 -9.54 -9.03
C PHE A 6 -9.29 -8.09 -8.55
N GLU A 7 -8.75 -7.24 -9.41
CA GLU A 7 -8.61 -5.80 -9.13
C GLU A 7 -9.97 -5.10 -9.01
N MET A 8 -10.91 -5.40 -9.92
CA MET A 8 -12.28 -4.88 -9.81
C MET A 8 -12.93 -5.31 -8.49
N PHE A 9 -12.69 -6.55 -8.05
CA PHE A 9 -13.17 -7.03 -6.76
C PHE A 9 -12.54 -6.27 -5.60
N PHE A 10 -11.24 -5.98 -5.62
CA PHE A 10 -10.58 -5.15 -4.61
C PHE A 10 -11.23 -3.75 -4.50
N PHE A 11 -11.40 -3.04 -5.62
CA PHE A 11 -12.02 -1.71 -5.61
C PHE A 11 -13.50 -1.73 -5.20
N SER A 12 -14.23 -2.76 -5.62
CA SER A 12 -15.62 -2.95 -5.19
C SER A 12 -15.69 -3.18 -3.68
N SER A 13 -14.81 -4.00 -3.12
CA SER A 13 -14.76 -4.26 -1.68
C SER A 13 -14.40 -3.00 -0.88
N LEU A 14 -13.47 -2.17 -1.36
CA LEU A 14 -13.16 -0.89 -0.72
C LEU A 14 -14.39 0.00 -0.56
N THR A 15 -15.28 0.01 -1.56
CA THR A 15 -16.46 0.90 -1.61
C THR A 15 -17.75 0.29 -1.06
N ASN A 16 -17.82 -1.04 -0.95
CA ASN A 16 -19.01 -1.78 -0.53
C ASN A 16 -18.73 -2.66 0.69
N GLY A 17 -18.73 -2.07 1.89
CA GLY A 17 -18.62 -2.80 3.16
C GLY A 17 -17.18 -3.01 3.67
N GLY A 18 -16.17 -2.72 2.85
CA GLY A 18 -14.75 -2.76 3.22
C GLY A 18 -14.02 -3.99 2.69
N ALA A 19 -12.80 -3.78 2.23
CA ALA A 19 -11.87 -4.85 1.87
C ALA A 19 -11.22 -5.40 3.14
N VAL A 20 -11.54 -6.65 3.49
CA VAL A 20 -10.91 -7.34 4.60
C VAL A 20 -9.57 -7.90 4.14
N ILE A 21 -8.49 -7.41 4.73
CA ILE A 21 -7.11 -7.73 4.38
C ILE A 21 -6.52 -8.61 5.46
N LEU A 22 -6.23 -9.85 5.12
CA LEU A 22 -5.68 -10.86 6.01
C LEU A 22 -4.15 -10.82 5.95
N ARG A 23 -3.52 -10.78 7.12
CA ARG A 23 -2.06 -10.91 7.22
C ARG A 23 -1.63 -12.33 6.92
N GLU A 24 -0.48 -12.48 6.27
CA GLU A 24 0.15 -13.77 6.04
C GLU A 24 0.26 -14.56 7.36
N GLY A 25 -0.20 -15.82 7.34
CA GLY A 25 -0.15 -16.73 8.48
C GLY A 25 -1.13 -16.42 9.63
N ARG A 26 -1.97 -15.38 9.54
CA ARG A 26 -2.94 -15.03 10.60
C ARG A 26 -4.35 -14.84 10.03
N CYS A 27 -5.05 -15.97 9.83
CA CYS A 27 -6.41 -15.99 9.27
C CYS A 27 -7.48 -15.27 10.13
N ASN A 28 -7.16 -14.85 11.36
CA ASN A 28 -8.10 -14.22 12.29
C ASN A 28 -7.72 -12.77 12.66
N GLU A 29 -6.61 -12.24 12.14
CA GLU A 29 -6.17 -10.85 12.37
C GLU A 29 -6.20 -10.10 11.03
N GLY A 30 -7.41 -9.75 10.60
CA GLY A 30 -7.64 -8.95 9.40
C GLY A 30 -7.76 -7.45 9.72
N GLU A 31 -7.19 -6.61 8.86
CA GLU A 31 -7.49 -5.17 8.83
C GLU A 31 -8.59 -4.90 7.79
N VAL A 32 -9.51 -3.97 8.05
CA VAL A 32 -10.55 -3.60 7.08
C VAL A 32 -10.19 -2.27 6.45
N TRP A 33 -9.97 -2.28 5.13
CA TRP A 33 -9.77 -1.06 4.35
C TRP A 33 -11.09 -0.60 3.76
N THR A 34 -11.47 0.64 4.02
CA THR A 34 -12.73 1.20 3.56
C THR A 34 -12.50 2.51 2.82
N SER A 35 -13.40 2.82 1.90
CA SER A 35 -13.51 4.14 1.30
C SER A 35 -14.94 4.42 0.88
N ASN A 36 -15.40 5.66 1.06
CA ASN A 36 -16.66 6.10 0.45
C ASN A 36 -16.50 6.34 -1.07
N PHE A 37 -15.27 6.65 -1.50
CA PHE A 37 -14.97 7.00 -2.88
C PHE A 37 -13.48 6.77 -3.17
N VAL A 38 -13.15 6.33 -4.38
CA VAL A 38 -11.77 6.22 -4.86
C VAL A 38 -11.57 7.22 -5.98
N ALA A 39 -10.75 8.25 -5.72
CA ALA A 39 -10.47 9.30 -6.68
C ALA A 39 -9.54 8.80 -7.78
N ARG A 40 -9.74 9.27 -9.01
CA ARG A 40 -8.80 9.01 -10.11
C ARG A 40 -7.77 10.12 -10.19
N PHE A 41 -6.53 9.76 -10.44
CA PHE A 41 -5.45 10.72 -10.68
C PHE A 41 -4.57 10.29 -11.84
N ASP A 42 -3.88 11.24 -12.44
CA ASP A 42 -2.83 10.97 -13.43
C ASP A 42 -1.52 10.84 -12.65
N PRO A 43 -0.86 9.66 -12.64
CA PRO A 43 0.41 9.47 -11.96
C PRO A 43 1.42 10.52 -12.35
N ASP A 44 1.38 11.05 -13.58
CA ASP A 44 2.36 12.00 -14.09
C ASP A 44 2.08 13.47 -13.73
N ARG A 45 1.01 13.73 -12.95
CA ARG A 45 0.59 15.08 -12.55
C ARG A 45 0.70 15.28 -11.03
N GLU A 46 0.52 16.54 -10.63
CA GLU A 46 0.45 16.93 -9.22
C GLU A 46 -0.72 16.23 -8.50
N ILE A 47 -0.46 15.73 -7.29
CA ILE A 47 -1.46 15.13 -6.42
C ILE A 47 -1.95 16.20 -5.45
N ARG A 48 -3.26 16.47 -5.46
CA ARG A 48 -3.90 17.42 -4.54
C ARG A 48 -4.34 16.70 -3.27
N LEU A 49 -3.87 17.20 -2.12
CA LEU A 49 -4.18 16.64 -0.80
C LEU A 49 -5.23 17.49 -0.09
N ASP A 50 -6.44 17.52 -0.65
CA ASP A 50 -7.52 18.39 -0.19
C ASP A 50 -8.29 17.82 1.02
N LEU A 51 -8.10 16.53 1.34
CA LEU A 51 -8.77 15.81 2.42
C LEU A 51 -7.76 15.26 3.43
N ARG A 52 -8.23 14.93 4.64
CA ARG A 52 -7.36 14.30 5.66
C ARG A 52 -6.87 12.92 5.25
N HIS A 53 -7.69 12.15 4.55
CA HIS A 53 -7.31 10.86 4.01
C HIS A 53 -8.16 10.55 2.78
N LEU A 54 -7.58 9.85 1.81
CA LEU A 54 -8.30 9.48 0.59
C LEU A 54 -7.59 8.34 -0.13
N TRP A 55 -8.39 7.51 -0.80
CA TRP A 55 -7.93 6.51 -1.76
C TRP A 55 -7.90 7.10 -3.17
N PHE A 56 -6.81 6.82 -3.87
CA PHE A 56 -6.60 7.12 -5.27
C PHE A 56 -6.40 5.84 -6.08
N ALA A 57 -6.76 5.89 -7.35
CA ALA A 57 -6.37 4.92 -8.36
C ALA A 57 -5.85 5.65 -9.61
N PRO A 58 -4.77 5.18 -10.26
CA PRO A 58 -4.33 5.72 -11.53
C PRO A 58 -5.46 5.76 -12.56
N THR A 59 -5.43 6.77 -13.44
CA THR A 59 -6.44 6.93 -14.49
C THR A 59 -6.27 5.87 -15.58
N LYS A 60 -5.02 5.53 -15.92
CA LYS A 60 -4.72 4.43 -16.84
C LYS A 60 -4.18 3.24 -16.07
N TRP A 61 -4.64 2.08 -16.50
CA TRP A 61 -4.18 0.79 -16.02
C TRP A 61 -2.65 0.67 -16.11
N ASN A 62 -2.01 0.15 -15.05
CA ASN A 62 -0.57 -0.11 -14.96
C ASN A 62 0.36 1.09 -15.27
N GLN A 63 -0.14 2.33 -15.28
CA GLN A 63 0.68 3.49 -15.64
C GLN A 63 1.79 3.78 -14.61
N GLY A 64 1.63 3.31 -13.36
CA GLY A 64 2.58 3.53 -12.27
C GLY A 64 3.11 2.27 -11.58
N GLY A 65 2.82 1.07 -12.08
CA GLY A 65 3.24 -0.17 -11.38
C GLY A 65 2.60 -0.41 -10.01
N TYR A 66 1.53 0.31 -9.71
CA TYR A 66 0.62 0.15 -8.56
C TYR A 66 -0.81 0.46 -9.03
N ASP A 67 -1.79 -0.03 -8.29
CA ASP A 67 -3.20 0.03 -8.67
C ASP A 67 -3.98 0.99 -7.79
N ALA A 68 -3.62 1.11 -6.50
CA ALA A 68 -4.22 2.06 -5.59
C ALA A 68 -3.20 2.73 -4.68
N VAL A 69 -3.49 3.96 -4.26
CA VAL A 69 -2.69 4.72 -3.30
C VAL A 69 -3.62 5.29 -2.25
N PHE A 70 -3.34 5.04 -0.99
CA PHE A 70 -3.99 5.70 0.13
C PHE A 70 -3.01 6.65 0.80
N TYR A 71 -3.49 7.82 1.21
CA TYR A 71 -2.74 8.68 2.10
C TYR A 71 -3.58 9.08 3.31
N GLU A 72 -2.89 9.38 4.40
CA GLU A 72 -3.48 9.95 5.61
C GLU A 72 -2.56 11.06 6.15
N LEU A 73 -3.15 12.23 6.38
CA LEU A 73 -2.54 13.40 6.98
C LEU A 73 -2.89 13.49 8.46
N LYS A 74 -1.88 13.64 9.31
CA LYS A 74 -2.03 13.84 10.75
C LYS A 74 -1.23 15.05 11.22
N GLY A 75 -1.73 15.69 12.27
CA GLY A 75 -0.94 16.64 13.04
C GLY A 75 0.26 15.96 13.71
N LEU A 76 1.21 16.78 14.15
CA LEU A 76 2.31 16.33 14.99
C LEU A 76 1.86 16.33 16.46
N ASP A 77 2.00 15.18 17.10
CA ASP A 77 1.69 14.94 18.50
C ASP A 77 2.93 15.22 19.38
N ASN A 78 2.89 14.84 20.67
CA ASN A 78 3.99 15.04 21.63
C ASN A 78 4.96 13.86 21.75
N THR A 79 4.94 12.93 20.80
CA THR A 79 5.94 11.86 20.74
C THR A 79 7.34 12.44 20.51
N GLU A 80 8.38 11.67 20.81
CA GLU A 80 9.77 12.10 20.56
C GLU A 80 10.02 12.34 19.06
N CYS A 81 9.54 11.43 18.20
CA CYS A 81 9.66 11.57 16.75
C CYS A 81 8.97 12.84 16.23
N ASP A 82 7.77 13.15 16.73
CA ASP A 82 7.01 14.32 16.31
C ASP A 82 7.62 15.63 16.85
N ARG A 83 8.33 15.59 17.98
CA ARG A 83 9.14 16.73 18.47
C ARG A 83 10.34 16.99 17.56
N SER A 84 11.06 15.94 17.14
CA SER A 84 12.15 16.06 16.16
C SER A 84 11.63 16.60 14.81
N ALA A 85 10.46 16.14 14.36
CA ALA A 85 9.81 16.66 13.16
C ALA A 85 9.43 18.13 13.25
N ARG A 86 8.90 18.57 14.40
CA ARG A 86 8.67 20.00 14.67
C ARG A 86 9.97 20.81 14.67
N GLY A 87 11.03 20.28 15.28
CA GLY A 87 12.36 20.90 15.26
C GLY A 87 12.94 21.04 13.85
N ALA A 88 12.58 20.12 12.94
CA ALA A 88 12.95 20.15 11.53
C ALA A 88 12.05 21.06 10.66
N GLY A 89 11.03 21.72 11.26
CA GLY A 89 10.14 22.64 10.57
C GLY A 89 8.91 22.00 9.91
N PHE A 90 8.65 20.71 10.17
CA PHE A 90 7.42 20.07 9.71
C PHE A 90 6.22 20.47 10.59
N THR A 91 5.05 20.54 9.98
CA THR A 91 3.79 20.90 10.68
C THR A 91 2.77 19.75 10.69
N MET A 92 2.91 18.83 9.75
CA MET A 92 2.06 17.65 9.57
C MET A 92 2.94 16.45 9.24
N LYS A 93 2.39 15.26 9.49
CA LYS A 93 2.95 13.99 9.02
C LYS A 93 1.99 13.31 8.06
N ILE A 94 2.56 12.63 7.06
CA ILE A 94 1.83 11.85 6.07
C ILE A 94 2.20 10.37 6.19
N PHE A 95 1.19 9.53 6.15
CA PHE A 95 1.29 8.10 5.87
C PHE A 95 0.88 7.86 4.42
N VAL A 96 1.64 7.06 3.68
CA VAL A 96 1.31 6.66 2.30
C VAL A 96 1.30 5.14 2.20
N ARG A 97 0.19 4.57 1.74
CA ARG A 97 0.07 3.15 1.38
C ARG A 97 -0.06 3.02 -0.12
N ILE A 98 0.83 2.26 -0.74
CA ILE A 98 0.86 2.00 -2.17
C ILE A 98 0.50 0.52 -2.35
N VAL A 99 -0.58 0.26 -3.09
CA VAL A 99 -1.15 -1.07 -3.28
C VAL A 99 -0.94 -1.53 -4.70
N GLN A 100 -0.36 -2.72 -4.85
CA GLN A 100 -0.33 -3.47 -6.09
C GLN A 100 -1.18 -4.72 -5.93
N VAL A 101 -2.29 -4.80 -6.66
CA VAL A 101 -3.16 -5.95 -6.72
C VAL A 101 -2.59 -6.92 -7.75
N THR A 102 -2.21 -8.11 -7.31
CA THR A 102 -1.48 -9.05 -8.16
C THR A 102 -1.96 -10.48 -7.94
N ARG A 103 -1.90 -11.28 -9.00
CA ARG A 103 -2.07 -12.74 -8.93
C ARG A 103 -0.76 -13.49 -9.17
N SER A 104 0.33 -12.75 -9.41
CA SER A 104 1.67 -13.32 -9.61
C SER A 104 2.34 -13.53 -8.26
N GLU A 105 2.99 -14.68 -8.08
CA GLU A 105 3.93 -14.95 -6.98
C GLU A 105 5.17 -14.05 -7.05
N THR A 106 5.49 -13.57 -8.26
CA THR A 106 6.61 -12.66 -8.56
C THR A 106 6.07 -11.44 -9.31
N PRO A 107 5.56 -10.42 -8.60
CA PRO A 107 5.06 -9.21 -9.25
C PRO A 107 6.19 -8.44 -9.93
N SER A 108 5.86 -7.74 -11.01
CA SER A 108 6.78 -6.74 -11.55
C SER A 108 6.89 -5.56 -10.59
N PHE A 109 8.12 -5.09 -10.38
CA PHE A 109 8.40 -3.95 -9.51
C PHE A 109 9.46 -3.07 -10.16
N LYS A 110 9.18 -1.77 -10.25
CA LYS A 110 10.14 -0.75 -10.70
C LYS A 110 10.12 0.39 -9.70
N VAL A 111 11.19 0.53 -8.94
CA VAL A 111 11.29 1.48 -7.83
C VAL A 111 11.07 2.93 -8.29
N GLU A 112 11.38 3.22 -9.55
CA GLU A 112 11.21 4.53 -10.17
C GLU A 112 9.76 5.01 -10.09
N TYR A 113 8.79 4.14 -10.34
CA TYR A 113 7.38 4.56 -10.30
C TYR A 113 6.95 4.97 -8.89
N TYR A 114 7.46 4.28 -7.87
CA TYR A 114 7.16 4.54 -6.47
C TYR A 114 7.87 5.82 -6.00
N LYS A 115 9.13 6.00 -6.38
CA LYS A 115 9.89 7.24 -6.16
C LYS A 115 9.18 8.45 -6.77
N ASP A 116 8.75 8.34 -8.02
CA ASP A 116 8.10 9.43 -8.74
C ASP A 116 6.75 9.79 -8.10
N LEU A 117 5.97 8.78 -7.69
CA LEU A 117 4.76 8.98 -6.89
C LEU A 117 5.06 9.73 -5.58
N LEU A 118 6.01 9.24 -4.79
CA LEU A 118 6.40 9.82 -3.51
C LEU A 118 6.89 11.27 -3.65
N THR A 119 7.67 11.55 -4.70
CA THR A 119 8.15 12.91 -5.00
C THR A 119 6.98 13.86 -5.27
N ARG A 120 5.86 13.39 -5.82
CA ARG A 120 4.69 14.24 -6.09
C ARG A 120 3.94 14.63 -4.82
N PHE A 121 4.05 13.87 -3.73
CA PHE A 121 3.53 14.26 -2.43
C PHE A 121 4.34 15.38 -1.77
N THR A 122 5.62 15.60 -2.14
CA THR A 122 6.52 16.56 -1.48
C THR A 122 6.62 17.93 -2.12
N VAL A 123 6.19 18.11 -3.38
CA VAL A 123 6.50 19.30 -4.19
C VAL A 123 6.05 20.63 -3.56
N ARG A 124 5.10 20.63 -2.62
CA ARG A 124 4.46 21.88 -2.14
C ARG A 124 4.14 22.00 -0.65
N GLN A 125 4.46 20.99 0.17
CA GLN A 125 3.99 20.99 1.56
C GLN A 125 5.11 20.62 2.53
N SER A 126 5.24 21.38 3.62
CA SER A 126 6.14 21.08 4.75
C SER A 126 5.59 19.92 5.59
N MET A 127 5.52 18.74 4.96
CA MET A 127 5.06 17.49 5.57
C MET A 127 6.22 16.51 5.71
N TRP A 128 6.24 15.81 6.84
CA TRP A 128 7.13 14.68 7.05
C TRP A 128 6.45 13.39 6.59
N LEU A 129 7.07 12.65 5.66
CA LEU A 129 6.67 11.26 5.41
C LEU A 129 7.10 10.42 6.61
N HIS A 130 6.18 10.20 7.54
CA HIS A 130 6.50 9.43 8.72
C HIS A 130 6.51 7.93 8.43
N ALA A 131 5.65 7.46 7.52
CA ALA A 131 5.58 6.07 7.16
C ALA A 131 5.13 5.88 5.71
N VAL A 132 5.74 4.92 5.04
CA VAL A 132 5.31 4.41 3.74
C VAL A 132 5.16 2.90 3.77
N GLU A 133 4.09 2.42 3.17
CA GLU A 133 3.76 1.01 3.11
C GLU A 133 3.55 0.59 1.66
N VAL A 134 4.25 -0.44 1.21
CA VAL A 134 4.00 -1.10 -0.08
C VAL A 134 3.31 -2.43 0.20
N CYS A 135 2.07 -2.56 -0.26
CA CYS A 135 1.23 -3.73 -0.05
C CYS A 135 0.95 -4.44 -1.38
N PHE A 136 1.40 -5.68 -1.47
CA PHE A 136 0.99 -6.59 -2.53
C PHE A 136 -0.28 -7.33 -2.07
N VAL A 137 -1.42 -6.98 -2.67
CA VAL A 137 -2.70 -7.64 -2.39
C VAL A 137 -2.83 -8.81 -3.35
N ALA A 138 -2.79 -10.02 -2.81
CA ALA A 138 -2.83 -11.26 -3.56
C ALA A 138 -3.99 -12.16 -3.16
N PRO A 139 -4.40 -13.11 -4.02
CA PRO A 139 -5.24 -14.23 -3.63
C PRO A 139 -4.60 -15.05 -2.50
N SER A 140 -5.43 -15.60 -1.59
CA SER A 140 -4.93 -16.30 -0.40
C SER A 140 -4.10 -17.56 -0.72
N ASP A 141 -4.35 -18.19 -1.85
CA ASP A 141 -3.59 -19.35 -2.35
C ASP A 141 -2.18 -18.98 -2.85
N VAL A 142 -1.93 -17.71 -3.15
CA VAL A 142 -0.63 -17.22 -3.64
C VAL A 142 0.24 -16.67 -2.51
N VAL A 143 -0.35 -16.17 -1.42
CA VAL A 143 0.38 -15.47 -0.35
C VAL A 143 1.53 -16.27 0.23
N SER A 144 1.35 -17.57 0.49
CA SER A 144 2.39 -18.41 1.11
C SER A 144 3.61 -18.69 0.22
N GLU A 145 3.47 -18.53 -1.09
CA GLU A 145 4.54 -18.75 -2.08
C GLU A 145 5.04 -17.41 -2.66
N PHE A 146 4.51 -16.29 -2.18
CA PHE A 146 4.81 -14.97 -2.69
C PHE A 146 6.23 -14.54 -2.33
N THR A 147 6.97 -14.06 -3.33
CA THR A 147 8.30 -13.49 -3.12
C THR A 147 8.22 -11.97 -3.27
N LEU A 148 8.56 -11.25 -2.21
CA LEU A 148 8.65 -9.79 -2.26
C LEU A 148 9.70 -9.38 -3.31
N PRO A 149 9.35 -8.48 -4.25
CA PRO A 149 10.25 -8.11 -5.34
C PRO A 149 11.35 -7.12 -4.91
N VAL A 150 11.27 -6.60 -3.69
CA VAL A 150 12.22 -5.64 -3.12
C VAL A 150 12.19 -5.73 -1.58
N ASP A 151 13.34 -5.53 -0.94
CA ASP A 151 13.47 -5.41 0.52
C ASP A 151 13.37 -3.95 1.00
N GLU A 152 13.12 -3.75 2.29
CA GLU A 152 12.94 -2.40 2.87
C GLU A 152 14.19 -1.52 2.75
N ALA A 153 15.40 -2.08 2.83
CA ALA A 153 16.63 -1.30 2.76
C ALA A 153 16.90 -0.80 1.34
N THR A 154 16.63 -1.63 0.34
CA THR A 154 16.70 -1.28 -1.07
C THR A 154 15.65 -0.23 -1.42
N PHE A 155 14.39 -0.43 -1.00
CA PHE A 155 13.33 0.54 -1.24
C PHE A 155 13.58 1.89 -0.54
N ARG A 156 14.16 1.88 0.67
CA ARG A 156 14.59 3.09 1.37
C ARG A 156 15.56 3.90 0.53
N ARG A 157 16.65 3.27 0.10
CA ARG A 157 17.77 3.90 -0.63
C ARG A 157 17.35 4.42 -1.99
N GLU A 158 16.53 3.67 -2.72
CA GLU A 158 16.24 3.94 -4.14
C GLU A 158 14.88 4.61 -4.38
N GLY A 159 13.92 4.39 -3.48
CA GLY A 159 12.55 4.91 -3.59
C GLY A 159 12.29 6.11 -2.67
N VAL A 160 12.50 5.92 -1.36
CA VAL A 160 12.05 6.88 -0.34
C VAL A 160 12.98 8.06 -0.18
N GLU A 161 14.27 7.81 0.10
CA GLU A 161 15.26 8.87 0.37
C GLU A 161 15.44 9.86 -0.81
N PRO A 162 15.41 9.41 -2.08
CA PRO A 162 15.46 10.34 -3.22
C PRO A 162 14.20 11.22 -3.34
N ALA A 163 13.04 10.72 -2.92
CA ALA A 163 11.74 11.40 -3.05
C ALA A 163 11.43 12.35 -1.89
N PHE A 164 11.82 11.95 -0.68
CA PHE A 164 11.66 12.69 0.56
C PHE A 164 13.03 12.97 1.15
N HIS A 165 13.65 14.08 0.72
CA HIS A 165 14.95 14.51 1.23
C HIS A 165 14.82 15.03 2.67
N SER A 166 14.72 14.14 3.65
CA SER A 166 14.79 14.47 5.07
C SER A 166 15.87 13.63 5.74
N LYS A 167 17.05 14.21 5.95
CA LYS A 167 18.11 13.58 6.76
C LYS A 167 17.86 13.70 8.26
N ILE A 168 16.76 14.33 8.66
CA ILE A 168 16.55 14.83 10.03
C ILE A 168 15.54 13.95 10.79
N VAL A 169 14.56 13.36 10.09
CA VAL A 169 13.53 12.53 10.72
C VAL A 169 13.34 11.25 9.91
N ALA A 170 13.44 10.11 10.59
CA ALA A 170 13.32 8.80 9.96
C ALA A 170 11.93 8.60 9.35
N THR A 171 11.86 7.81 8.28
CA THR A 171 10.60 7.31 7.72
C THR A 171 10.51 5.82 8.01
N ASP A 172 9.39 5.38 8.58
CA ASP A 172 9.09 3.97 8.73
C ASP A 172 8.70 3.38 7.37
N ILE A 173 9.24 2.21 7.05
CA ILE A 173 8.99 1.56 5.77
C ILE A 173 8.47 0.17 6.08
N CYS A 174 7.41 -0.25 5.41
CA CYS A 174 6.89 -1.61 5.48
C CYS A 174 6.62 -2.10 4.06
N ILE A 175 7.14 -3.27 3.71
CA ILE A 175 6.83 -3.94 2.45
C ILE A 175 6.25 -5.31 2.80
N ARG A 176 5.02 -5.59 2.35
CA ARG A 176 4.36 -6.85 2.68
C ARG A 176 3.44 -7.36 1.59
N VAL A 177 3.21 -8.66 1.61
CA VAL A 177 2.11 -9.32 0.91
C VAL A 177 0.95 -9.54 1.89
N VAL A 178 -0.27 -9.38 1.40
CA VAL A 178 -1.50 -9.59 2.16
C VAL A 178 -2.54 -10.31 1.31
N ALA A 179 -3.41 -11.07 1.96
CA ALA A 179 -4.53 -11.71 1.29
C ALA A 179 -5.77 -10.81 1.33
N LEU A 180 -6.49 -10.69 0.21
CA LEU A 180 -7.85 -10.14 0.22
C LEU A 180 -8.83 -11.26 0.59
N GLU A 181 -9.60 -11.08 1.66
CA GLU A 181 -10.62 -12.07 2.04
C GLU A 181 -11.68 -12.18 0.96
N ASN A 182 -11.84 -13.39 0.42
CA ASN A 182 -12.89 -13.72 -0.52
C ASN A 182 -13.15 -15.22 -0.48
N GLU A 183 -14.42 -15.61 -0.32
CA GLU A 183 -14.83 -17.02 -0.28
C GLU A 183 -14.43 -17.81 -1.53
N MET A 184 -14.37 -17.17 -2.71
CA MET A 184 -13.93 -17.80 -3.95
C MET A 184 -12.44 -18.19 -3.94
N TRP A 185 -11.64 -17.54 -3.10
CA TRP A 185 -10.18 -17.69 -3.05
C TRP A 185 -9.67 -18.27 -1.74
N ARG A 186 -10.58 -18.75 -0.86
CA ARG A 186 -10.15 -19.55 0.29
C ARG A 186 -9.46 -20.81 -0.24
N PRO A 187 -8.31 -21.22 0.34
CA PRO A 187 -7.75 -22.52 0.06
C PRO A 187 -8.86 -23.55 0.28
N LYS A 188 -9.16 -24.37 -0.73
CA LYS A 188 -10.01 -25.54 -0.52
C LYS A 188 -9.27 -26.40 0.48
N VAL A 189 -9.65 -26.31 1.76
CA VAL A 189 -9.11 -27.17 2.81
C VAL A 189 -9.17 -28.58 2.26
N GLY A 190 -7.99 -29.16 2.05
CA GLY A 190 -7.87 -30.39 1.28
C GLY A 190 -8.78 -31.45 1.88
N LEU A 191 -9.63 -32.04 1.05
CA LEU A 191 -10.12 -33.38 1.28
C LEU A 191 -8.89 -34.29 1.33
N LYS A 192 -8.24 -34.36 2.50
CA LYS A 192 -7.39 -35.49 2.85
C LYS A 192 -8.32 -36.69 2.86
N ARG A 193 -8.35 -37.42 1.74
CA ARG A 193 -8.84 -38.79 1.68
C ARG A 193 -8.17 -39.53 2.84
N PHE A 194 -8.94 -39.84 3.87
CA PHE A 194 -8.59 -40.88 4.82
C PHE A 194 -8.38 -42.17 4.00
N LYS A 195 -7.13 -42.56 3.76
CA LYS A 195 -6.83 -43.95 3.46
C LYS A 195 -6.94 -44.70 4.79
N ARG A 196 -8.05 -45.39 4.98
CA ARG A 196 -8.08 -46.56 5.87
C ARG A 196 -7.14 -47.59 5.27
N ASN A 197 -6.14 -48.00 6.03
CA ASN A 197 -5.66 -49.38 6.14
C ASN A 197 -5.29 -49.59 7.60
#